data_AF-A0P3S3-F1
#
_entry.id   AF-A0P3S3-F1
#
_cell.length_a   1.000
_cell.length_b   1.000
_cell.length_c   1.000
_cell.angle_alpha   90.00
_cell.angle_beta   90.00
_cell.angle_gamma   90.00
#
_symmetry.space_group_name_H-M   'P 1'
#
loop_
_entity.id
_entity.type
_entity.pdbx_description
1 polymer ?
#
loop_
_entity_poly.entity_id
_entity_poly.type
_entity_poly.pdbx_seq_one_letter_code
_entity_poly.pdbx_strand_id
1 'polypeptide(L)'
;MFSIPLADAPRPVHNAGRSLLALAAAAFCSLAAAQAAQAQLAFSPDCRNHQQIQVNPPQVAILFSKHPVPHPAGTATVFAINGLNNYVVPAGVNSCVVAAPDPDDNYCFQARNDATILQVGFQAIVNPGGLPACQ
;
A
#
# COMPACT_ATOMS: atom_id res chain seq x y z
N MET A 1 -53.78 -36.16 35.14
CA MET A 1 -52.79 -35.08 34.97
C MET A 1 -51.83 -35.49 33.87
N PHE A 2 -52.20 -35.27 32.61
CA PHE A 2 -51.32 -35.34 31.43
C PHE A 2 -51.99 -34.52 30.33
N SER A 3 -51.31 -33.47 29.87
CA SER A 3 -51.76 -32.53 28.84
C SER A 3 -51.42 -33.08 27.46
N ILE A 4 -52.37 -32.97 26.53
CA ILE A 4 -52.13 -33.10 25.09
C ILE A 4 -52.92 -31.97 24.42
N PRO A 5 -52.29 -30.98 23.77
CA PRO A 5 -53.00 -30.15 22.82
C PRO A 5 -52.86 -30.72 21.40
N LEU A 6 -54.04 -30.89 20.81
CA LEU A 6 -54.35 -31.18 19.42
C LEU A 6 -53.85 -30.04 18.52
N ALA A 7 -53.09 -30.35 17.47
CA ALA A 7 -52.85 -29.43 16.36
C ALA A 7 -53.24 -30.13 15.06
N ASP A 8 -54.37 -29.70 14.52
CA ASP A 8 -54.95 -30.06 13.24
C ASP A 8 -54.35 -29.17 12.13
N ALA A 9 -54.04 -29.78 11.00
CA ALA A 9 -53.60 -29.15 9.74
C ALA A 9 -54.76 -29.26 8.72
N PRO A 10 -54.64 -28.85 7.43
CA PRO A 10 -54.15 -27.63 6.79
C PRO A 10 -55.18 -26.97 5.81
N ARG A 11 -54.88 -25.74 5.39
CA ARG A 11 -55.15 -24.98 4.11
C ARG A 11 -56.33 -25.35 3.19
N PRO A 12 -56.95 -24.33 2.56
CA PRO A 12 -56.85 -24.22 1.09
C PRO A 12 -56.63 -22.77 0.58
N VAL A 13 -55.70 -22.51 -0.35
CA VAL A 13 -55.73 -22.61 -1.84
C VAL A 13 -56.25 -21.32 -2.53
N HIS A 14 -55.28 -20.60 -3.10
CA HIS A 14 -55.23 -19.80 -4.34
C HIS A 14 -56.39 -18.86 -4.78
N ASN A 15 -56.04 -17.59 -4.94
CA ASN A 15 -56.33 -16.79 -6.14
C ASN A 15 -55.28 -15.67 -6.26
N ALA A 16 -54.31 -15.77 -7.17
CA ALA A 16 -54.38 -15.26 -8.55
C ALA A 16 -54.13 -13.74 -8.64
N GLY A 17 -52.85 -13.38 -8.77
CA GLY A 17 -52.37 -12.03 -9.08
C GLY A 17 -50.97 -12.08 -9.69
N ARG A 18 -50.94 -12.07 -11.03
CA ARG A 18 -49.80 -11.80 -11.93
C ARG A 18 -48.98 -10.59 -11.41
N SER A 19 -47.64 -10.52 -11.42
CA SER A 19 -46.69 -10.86 -12.48
C SER A 19 -45.29 -11.08 -11.88
N LEU A 20 -44.62 -12.13 -12.37
CA LEU A 20 -43.17 -12.31 -12.33
C LEU A 20 -42.46 -11.27 -13.20
N LEU A 21 -41.20 -10.95 -12.83
CA LEU A 21 -40.16 -10.20 -13.55
C LEU A 21 -39.88 -8.78 -13.05
N ALA A 22 -38.83 -8.67 -12.23
CA ALA A 22 -37.79 -7.66 -12.41
C ALA A 22 -36.46 -8.20 -11.84
N LEU A 23 -35.70 -8.91 -12.67
CA LEU A 23 -34.26 -9.03 -12.50
C LEU A 23 -33.61 -7.69 -12.90
N ALA A 24 -32.76 -7.12 -12.05
CA ALA A 24 -31.66 -6.22 -12.42
C ALA A 24 -30.68 -6.18 -11.23
N ALA A 25 -29.61 -6.98 -11.22
CA ALA A 25 -28.31 -6.66 -11.80
C ALA A 25 -27.70 -5.36 -11.24
N ALA A 26 -26.91 -5.48 -10.17
CA ALA A 26 -25.84 -4.54 -9.85
C ALA A 26 -24.68 -5.27 -9.15
N ALA A 27 -24.22 -6.35 -9.76
CA ALA A 27 -22.83 -6.75 -9.65
C ALA A 27 -22.05 -5.90 -10.66
N PHE A 28 -21.53 -4.75 -10.21
CA PHE A 28 -20.52 -4.01 -10.93
C PHE A 28 -19.30 -3.88 -10.03
N CYS A 29 -18.30 -4.69 -10.36
CA CYS A 29 -16.93 -4.56 -9.88
C CYS A 29 -16.33 -3.21 -10.29
N SER A 30 -15.33 -2.82 -9.49
CA SER A 30 -14.18 -1.99 -9.86
C SER A 30 -14.44 -0.48 -9.94
N LEU A 31 -13.62 0.39 -9.35
CA LEU A 31 -12.21 0.27 -9.05
C LEU A 31 -11.95 0.81 -7.65
N ALA A 32 -11.52 -0.06 -6.73
CA ALA A 32 -10.56 0.41 -5.74
C ALA A 32 -9.34 0.84 -6.55
N ALA A 33 -9.26 2.13 -6.90
CA ALA A 33 -7.97 2.77 -6.99
C ALA A 33 -7.41 2.67 -5.57
N ALA A 34 -6.82 1.52 -5.24
CA ALA A 34 -5.77 1.48 -4.27
C ALA A 34 -4.69 2.36 -4.89
N GLN A 35 -4.81 3.68 -4.71
CA GLN A 35 -3.63 4.50 -4.51
C GLN A 35 -2.86 3.69 -3.48
N ALA A 36 -1.82 2.99 -3.92
CA ALA A 36 -0.92 2.31 -3.01
C ALA A 36 -0.52 3.40 -2.03
N ALA A 37 -1.06 3.32 -0.80
CA ALA A 37 -0.69 4.23 0.25
C ALA A 37 0.84 4.21 0.24
N GLN A 38 1.46 5.39 0.11
CA GLN A 38 2.92 5.47 0.12
C GLN A 38 3.35 4.79 1.40
N ALA A 39 4.05 3.67 1.27
CA ALA A 39 4.58 2.98 2.42
C ALA A 39 5.60 3.94 3.07
N GLN A 40 5.67 3.92 4.40
CA GLN A 40 6.44 4.90 5.17
C GLN A 40 7.41 4.15 6.06
N LEU A 41 8.70 4.37 5.81
CA LEU A 41 9.79 3.90 6.65
C LEU A 41 9.97 4.87 7.80
N ALA A 42 9.56 4.46 8.99
CA ALA A 42 9.91 5.18 10.21
C ALA A 42 11.41 5.06 10.48
N PHE A 43 12.00 6.08 11.11
CA PHE A 43 13.41 6.08 11.44
C PHE A 43 13.78 4.90 12.36
N SER A 44 14.73 4.08 11.93
CA SER A 44 15.20 2.88 12.61
C SER A 44 16.69 2.68 12.34
N PRO A 45 17.59 3.23 13.19
CA PRO A 45 19.03 3.15 12.97
C PRO A 45 19.56 1.71 13.00
N ASP A 46 18.95 0.85 13.80
CA ASP A 46 19.29 -0.59 13.87
C ASP A 46 18.46 -1.45 12.89
N CYS A 47 17.71 -0.84 11.97
CA CYS A 47 16.89 -1.50 10.97
C CYS A 47 15.84 -2.50 11.51
N ARG A 48 15.39 -2.33 12.76
CA ARG A 48 14.36 -3.20 13.38
C ARG A 48 12.95 -2.90 12.88
N ASN A 49 12.72 -1.68 12.38
CA ASN A 49 11.49 -1.31 11.70
C ASN A 49 11.77 -1.20 10.20
N HIS A 50 11.47 -2.28 9.49
CA HIS A 50 11.62 -2.38 8.05
C HIS A 50 10.29 -2.69 7.40
N GLN A 51 10.17 -2.36 6.13
CA GLN A 51 9.00 -2.69 5.33
C GLN A 51 9.43 -3.26 3.99
N GLN A 52 8.71 -4.27 3.55
CA GLN A 52 8.89 -4.90 2.26
C GLN A 52 8.23 -4.06 1.17
N ILE A 53 8.83 -4.05 -0.01
CA ILE A 53 8.17 -3.55 -1.22
C ILE A 53 8.37 -4.55 -2.35
N GLN A 54 7.26 -4.87 -3.01
CA GLN A 54 7.26 -5.68 -4.21
C GLN A 54 7.25 -4.76 -5.44
N VAL A 55 8.23 -4.92 -6.33
CA VAL A 55 8.34 -4.20 -7.59
C VAL A 55 8.02 -5.18 -8.72
N ASN A 56 6.83 -5.06 -9.29
CA ASN A 56 6.39 -5.87 -10.42
C ASN A 56 6.26 -5.00 -11.67
N PRO A 57 6.37 -5.58 -12.88
CA PRO A 57 6.06 -4.86 -14.10
C PRO A 57 4.66 -4.23 -14.06
N PRO A 58 4.49 -2.99 -14.54
CA PRO A 58 5.46 -2.19 -15.29
C PRO A 58 6.45 -1.37 -14.44
N GLN A 59 6.37 -1.43 -13.10
CA GLN A 59 7.32 -0.74 -12.23
C GLN A 59 8.72 -1.37 -12.34
N VAL A 60 9.74 -0.52 -12.34
CA VAL A 60 11.16 -0.91 -12.49
C VAL A 60 12.08 -0.14 -11.55
N ALA A 61 11.51 0.71 -10.71
CA ALA A 61 12.24 1.63 -9.85
C ALA A 61 11.49 1.89 -8.54
N ILE A 62 12.21 2.39 -7.54
CA ILE A 62 11.65 2.82 -6.26
C ILE A 62 11.95 4.31 -6.09
N LEU A 63 10.91 5.08 -5.76
CA LEU A 63 11.01 6.48 -5.35
C LEU A 63 11.14 6.55 -3.84
N PHE A 64 12.20 7.16 -3.33
CA PHE A 64 12.34 7.53 -1.93
C PHE A 64 12.07 9.02 -1.75
N SER A 65 11.31 9.39 -0.72
CA SER A 65 10.95 10.80 -0.43
C SER A 65 11.04 11.09 1.06
N LYS A 66 11.71 12.19 1.44
CA LYS A 66 11.78 12.65 2.84
C LYS A 66 10.43 13.20 3.26
N HIS A 67 9.97 12.88 4.47
CA HIS A 67 8.75 13.46 5.01
C HIS A 67 8.92 13.97 6.45
N PRO A 68 8.21 15.06 6.82
CA PRO A 68 7.33 15.86 5.95
C PRO A 68 8.08 16.61 4.83
N VAL A 69 7.49 16.80 3.65
CA VAL A 69 8.16 17.58 2.58
C VAL A 69 7.89 19.08 2.84
N PRO A 70 8.87 19.99 2.66
CA PRO A 70 10.23 19.78 2.16
C PRO A 70 11.35 19.74 3.23
N HIS A 71 12.40 18.94 2.99
CA HIS A 71 13.70 18.92 3.70
C HIS A 71 14.87 19.03 2.70
N PRO A 72 15.10 20.20 2.09
CA PRO A 72 16.16 20.37 1.09
C PRO A 72 17.56 20.37 1.72
N ALA A 73 17.73 20.68 3.00
CA ALA A 73 19.05 20.68 3.65
C ALA A 73 19.42 19.32 4.29
N GLY A 74 18.42 18.47 4.56
CA GLY A 74 18.64 17.20 5.23
C GLY A 74 19.06 16.10 4.26
N THR A 75 19.63 15.02 4.79
CA THR A 75 19.93 13.76 4.11
C THR A 75 19.14 12.64 4.79
N ALA A 76 18.73 11.65 4.01
CA ALA A 76 18.10 10.43 4.52
C ALA A 76 18.73 9.22 3.85
N THR A 77 19.09 8.21 4.64
CA THR A 77 19.69 6.97 4.15
C THR A 77 18.72 5.82 4.39
N VAL A 78 18.33 5.16 3.31
CA VAL A 78 17.55 3.94 3.34
C VAL A 78 18.47 2.77 3.05
N PHE A 79 18.39 1.72 3.87
CA PHE A 79 19.13 0.50 3.64
C PHE A 79 18.22 -0.57 3.05
N ALA A 80 18.66 -1.19 1.96
CA ALA A 80 18.09 -2.41 1.38
C ALA A 80 18.70 -3.62 2.07
N ILE A 81 17.87 -4.45 2.69
CA ILE A 81 18.31 -5.57 3.52
C ILE A 81 18.81 -6.73 2.67
N ASN A 82 18.08 -7.14 1.64
CA ASN A 82 18.48 -8.24 0.76
C ASN A 82 19.54 -7.77 -0.23
N GLY A 83 19.39 -6.58 -0.79
CA GLY A 83 20.38 -5.97 -1.69
C GLY A 83 21.68 -5.53 -1.01
N LEU A 84 21.71 -5.47 0.33
CA LEU A 84 22.86 -5.05 1.15
C LEU A 84 23.46 -3.69 0.75
N ASN A 85 22.60 -2.76 0.31
CA ASN A 85 22.99 -1.46 -0.22
C ASN A 85 22.36 -0.31 0.55
N ASN A 86 23.08 0.81 0.62
CA ASN A 86 22.55 2.07 1.12
C ASN A 86 22.12 2.95 -0.06
N TYR A 87 20.95 3.57 0.08
CA TYR A 87 20.43 4.54 -0.85
C TYR A 87 20.23 5.86 -0.13
N VAL A 88 21.00 6.87 -0.53
CA VAL A 88 20.97 8.18 0.11
C VAL A 88 20.09 9.13 -0.71
N VAL A 89 19.07 9.70 -0.08
CA VAL A 89 18.38 10.90 -0.57
C VAL A 89 19.23 12.10 -0.15
N PRO A 90 20.04 12.69 -1.06
CA PRO A 90 21.05 13.67 -0.67
C PRO A 90 20.43 15.01 -0.28
N ALA A 91 21.24 15.88 0.31
CA ALA A 91 20.87 17.29 0.45
C ALA A 91 20.72 17.93 -0.95
N GLY A 92 19.89 18.95 -1.04
CA GLY A 92 19.50 19.62 -2.28
C GLY A 92 18.23 19.06 -2.93
N VAL A 93 17.78 17.85 -2.56
CA VAL A 93 16.57 17.21 -3.12
C VAL A 93 15.67 16.65 -2.01
N ASN A 94 14.36 16.57 -2.27
CA ASN A 94 13.40 15.97 -1.33
C ASN A 94 13.15 14.49 -1.61
N SER A 95 13.46 14.04 -2.81
CA SER A 95 13.24 12.69 -3.27
C SER A 95 14.34 12.26 -4.24
N CYS A 96 14.52 10.96 -4.39
CA CYS A 96 15.42 10.38 -5.39
C CYS A 96 14.89 9.01 -5.82
N VAL A 97 15.37 8.53 -6.95
CA VAL A 97 14.96 7.25 -7.54
C VAL A 97 16.13 6.27 -7.58
N VAL A 98 15.82 4.98 -7.37
CA VAL A 98 16.75 3.87 -7.62
C VAL A 98 16.12 2.88 -8.56
N ALA A 99 16.94 2.20 -9.36
CA ALA A 99 16.51 0.96 -9.97
C ALA A 99 16.17 -0.06 -8.87
N ALA A 100 15.21 -0.95 -9.13
CA ALA A 100 14.87 -2.04 -8.21
C ALA A 100 15.52 -3.35 -8.70
N PRO A 101 16.80 -3.63 -8.40
CA PRO A 101 17.45 -4.87 -8.81
C PRO A 101 16.82 -6.09 -8.14
N ASP A 102 16.38 -5.91 -6.90
CA ASP A 102 15.69 -6.92 -6.10
C ASP A 102 14.19 -6.57 -6.07
N PRO A 103 13.34 -7.28 -6.82
CA PRO A 103 11.92 -6.96 -6.92
C PRO A 103 11.12 -7.28 -5.67
N ASP A 104 11.73 -7.87 -4.65
CA ASP A 104 11.09 -8.23 -3.39
C ASP A 104 12.06 -8.04 -2.20
N ASP A 105 12.33 -6.77 -1.87
CA ASP A 105 13.30 -6.40 -0.82
C ASP A 105 12.63 -5.65 0.34
N ASN A 106 13.27 -5.74 1.51
CA ASN A 106 12.95 -5.01 2.72
C ASN A 106 13.86 -3.79 2.86
N TYR A 107 13.24 -2.66 3.24
CA TYR A 107 13.93 -1.39 3.37
C TYR A 107 13.72 -0.82 4.78
N CYS A 108 14.70 -0.07 5.28
CA CYS A 108 14.60 0.65 6.55
C CYS A 108 15.31 2.00 6.47
N PHE A 109 14.76 3.01 7.16
CA PHE A 109 15.34 4.35 7.22
C PHE A 109 16.37 4.44 8.36
N GLN A 110 17.64 4.19 8.05
CA GLN A 110 18.71 4.01 9.04
C GLN A 110 19.37 5.31 9.53
N ALA A 111 19.62 6.26 8.63
CA ALA A 111 20.39 7.45 8.99
C ALA A 111 19.78 8.73 8.46
N ARG A 112 19.88 9.80 9.25
CA ARG A 112 19.48 11.17 8.89
C ARG A 112 20.39 12.16 9.58
N ASN A 113 20.68 13.28 8.92
CA ASN A 113 21.41 14.40 9.54
C ASN A 113 20.45 15.50 10.06
N ASP A 114 19.16 15.38 9.78
CA ASP A 114 18.09 16.28 10.22
C ASP A 114 17.01 15.47 10.93
N ALA A 115 16.85 15.69 12.24
CA ALA A 115 15.91 14.96 13.07
C ALA A 115 14.44 15.28 12.75
N THR A 116 14.18 16.35 12.00
CA THR A 116 12.83 16.70 11.55
C THR A 116 12.36 15.87 10.35
N ILE A 117 13.27 15.12 9.69
CA ILE A 117 12.89 14.05 8.76
C ILE A 117 12.38 12.88 9.58
N LEU A 118 11.06 12.79 9.71
CA LEU A 118 10.40 11.81 10.57
C LEU A 118 10.35 10.43 9.91
N GLN A 119 10.22 10.40 8.59
CA GLN A 119 10.05 9.17 7.83
C GLN A 119 10.54 9.34 6.38
N VAL A 120 10.78 8.21 5.72
CA VAL A 120 10.98 8.16 4.27
C VAL A 120 9.82 7.43 3.63
N GLY A 121 9.09 8.14 2.78
CA GLY A 121 8.09 7.53 1.90
C GLY A 121 8.81 6.75 0.81
N PHE A 122 8.32 5.55 0.49
CA PHE A 122 8.90 4.71 -0.54
C PHE A 122 7.81 4.03 -1.36
N GLN A 123 7.99 4.01 -2.68
CA GLN A 123 6.98 3.54 -3.63
C GLN A 123 7.62 2.96 -4.88
N ALA A 124 7.10 1.82 -5.34
CA ALA A 124 7.43 1.24 -6.62
C ALA A 124 6.79 2.08 -7.73
N ILE A 125 7.58 2.52 -8.69
CA ILE A 125 7.14 3.38 -9.79
C ILE A 125 7.57 2.83 -11.15
N VAL A 126 6.83 3.21 -12.19
CA VAL A 126 7.39 3.26 -13.54
C VAL A 126 8.38 4.43 -13.54
N ASN A 127 9.65 4.18 -13.88
CA ASN A 127 10.65 5.26 -13.87
C ASN A 127 10.27 6.31 -14.94
N PRO A 128 9.86 7.54 -14.54
CA PRO A 128 9.39 8.54 -15.49
C PRO A 128 10.55 9.21 -16.24
N GLY A 129 11.80 8.98 -15.82
CA GLY A 129 12.94 9.80 -16.20
C GLY A 129 12.89 11.18 -15.52
N GLY A 130 14.05 11.87 -15.47
CA GLY A 130 14.14 13.24 -14.96
C GLY A 130 14.11 13.41 -13.43
N LEU A 131 13.88 12.34 -12.66
CA LEU A 131 14.10 12.34 -11.21
C LEU A 131 15.59 12.13 -10.88
N PRO A 132 16.12 12.78 -9.84
CA PRO A 132 17.50 12.59 -9.43
C PRO A 132 17.71 11.16 -8.91
N ALA A 133 18.85 10.56 -9.23
CA ALA A 133 19.24 9.27 -8.66
C ALA A 133 19.63 9.41 -7.19
N CYS A 134 19.36 8.39 -6.39
CA CYS A 134 19.94 8.31 -5.04
C CYS A 134 21.47 8.09 -5.14
N GLN A 135 22.20 8.56 -4.13
CA GLN A 135 23.65 8.37 -4.01
C GLN A 135 23.98 7.07 -3.27
#